data_AF-A0A658KGC0-F1
#
_entry.id   AF-A0A658KGC0-F1
#
_cell.length_a   1.000
_cell.length_b   1.000
_cell.length_c   1.000
_cell.angle_alpha   90.00
_cell.angle_beta   90.00
_cell.angle_gamma   90.00
#
_symmetry.space_group_name_H-M   'P 1'
#
loop_
_entity.id
_entity.type
_entity.pdbx_description
1 polymer ?
#
loop_
_entity_poly.entity_id
_entity_poly.type
_entity_poly.pdbx_seq_one_letter_code
_entity_poly.pdbx_strand_id
1 'polypeptide(L)'
;ALRFTYPEPPKKAVAARRDPGNPCDGPVQNGPYQKRSNSESRSIAPYEGWDNGMLTCFRFTDNGPRPVLYQVLPDGTETLADAHNEQ
;
A
#
# COMPACT_ATOMS: atom_id res chain seq x y z
N ALA A 1 -41.90 -32.68 31.63
CA ALA A 1 -40.57 -32.17 32.04
C ALA A 1 -40.46 -30.70 31.63
N LEU A 2 -40.07 -29.80 32.54
CA LEU A 2 -39.84 -28.39 32.21
C LEU A 2 -38.59 -28.29 31.32
N ARG A 3 -38.70 -27.60 30.18
CA ARG A 3 -37.55 -27.28 29.31
C ARG A 3 -37.30 -25.78 29.39
N PHE A 4 -36.11 -25.42 29.85
CA PHE A 4 -35.64 -24.04 29.82
C PHE A 4 -34.88 -23.81 28.51
N THR A 5 -35.36 -22.86 27.71
CA THR A 5 -34.67 -22.41 26.49
C THR A 5 -33.92 -21.14 26.85
N TYR A 6 -32.60 -21.20 26.85
CA TYR A 6 -31.78 -20.01 27.05
C TYR A 6 -31.75 -19.18 25.76
N PRO A 7 -31.84 -17.84 25.85
CA PRO A 7 -31.69 -16.98 24.69
C PRO A 7 -30.27 -17.11 24.12
N GLU A 8 -30.15 -17.02 22.79
CA GLU A 8 -28.84 -17.01 22.15
C GLU A 8 -28.03 -15.81 22.66
N PRO A 9 -26.72 -16.01 22.97
CA PRO A 9 -25.86 -14.92 23.35
C PRO A 9 -25.85 -13.84 22.25
N PRO A 10 -25.88 -12.55 22.61
CA PRO A 10 -25.80 -11.49 21.61
C PRO A 10 -24.50 -11.65 20.83
N LYS A 11 -24.62 -11.72 19.50
CA LYS A 11 -23.46 -11.82 18.60
C LYS A 11 -22.56 -10.61 18.86
N LYS A 12 -21.27 -10.86 19.13
CA LYS A 12 -20.28 -9.79 19.27
C LYS A 12 -20.34 -8.93 18.01
N ALA A 13 -20.50 -7.62 18.19
CA ALA A 13 -20.39 -6.68 17.08
C ALA A 13 -19.00 -6.85 16.46
N VAL A 14 -18.96 -7.27 15.20
CA VAL A 14 -17.72 -7.27 14.43
C VAL A 14 -17.35 -5.80 14.30
N ALA A 15 -16.25 -5.38 14.94
CA ALA A 15 -15.73 -4.04 14.72
C ALA A 15 -15.55 -3.86 13.22
N ALA A 16 -16.24 -2.88 12.63
CA ALA A 16 -16.06 -2.56 11.23
C ALA A 16 -14.57 -2.33 11.00
N ARG A 17 -13.96 -3.14 10.15
CA ARG A 17 -12.57 -2.95 9.72
C ARG A 17 -12.54 -1.56 9.10
N ARG A 18 -11.88 -0.60 9.75
CA ARG A 18 -11.63 0.69 9.12
C ARG A 18 -10.74 0.38 7.92
N ASP A 19 -11.28 0.58 6.73
CA ASP A 19 -10.47 0.74 5.54
C ASP A 19 -9.51 1.90 5.83
N PRO A 20 -8.18 1.69 5.87
CA PRO A 20 -7.23 2.74 6.19
C PRO A 20 -7.31 3.92 5.20
N GLY A 21 -7.96 3.72 4.05
CA GLY A 21 -7.90 4.65 2.93
C GLY A 21 -6.55 4.60 2.24
N ASN A 22 -6.40 5.28 1.11
CA ASN A 22 -5.11 5.43 0.46
C ASN A 22 -4.22 6.35 1.31
N PRO A 23 -3.07 5.87 1.84
CA PRO A 23 -2.21 6.70 2.69
C PRO A 23 -1.54 7.84 1.93
N CYS A 24 -1.47 7.75 0.60
CA CYS A 24 -0.99 8.82 -0.27
C CYS A 24 -2.11 9.74 -0.77
N ASP A 25 -3.33 9.66 -0.21
CA ASP A 25 -4.31 10.73 -0.39
C ASP A 25 -3.86 12.00 0.36
N GLY A 26 -4.30 13.16 -0.13
CA GLY A 26 -3.93 14.43 0.46
C GLY A 26 -4.20 15.63 -0.46
N PRO A 27 -4.12 16.86 0.08
CA PRO A 27 -4.36 18.08 -0.68
C PRO A 27 -3.29 18.34 -1.75
N VAL A 28 -2.11 17.75 -1.59
CA VAL A 28 -1.02 17.76 -2.57
C VAL A 28 -1.01 16.40 -3.27
N GLN A 29 -0.93 16.41 -4.59
CA GLN A 29 -0.83 15.21 -5.43
C GLN A 29 0.16 15.50 -6.57
N ASN A 30 1.38 15.01 -6.43
CA ASN A 30 2.42 15.14 -7.44
C ASN A 30 2.45 13.87 -8.29
N GLY A 31 1.90 13.95 -9.51
CA GLY A 31 1.76 12.80 -10.42
C GLY A 31 2.75 12.63 -11.57
N PRO A 32 3.59 13.61 -12.01
CA PRO A 32 4.39 13.45 -13.23
C PRO A 32 5.70 12.66 -13.01
N TYR A 33 5.60 11.47 -12.41
CA TYR A 33 6.74 10.57 -12.23
C TYR A 33 7.14 9.91 -13.54
N GLN A 34 8.44 9.97 -13.86
CA GLN A 34 9.02 9.26 -14.99
C GLN A 34 9.74 8.01 -14.53
N LYS A 35 9.58 6.92 -15.27
CA LYS A 35 10.28 5.65 -15.01
C LYS A 35 11.16 5.26 -16.19
N ARG A 36 12.30 4.66 -15.88
CA ARG A 36 13.17 4.00 -16.85
C ARG A 36 13.14 2.50 -16.57
N SER A 37 12.73 1.72 -17.55
CA SER A 37 12.68 0.26 -17.47
C SER A 37 13.13 -0.36 -18.78
N ASN A 38 13.75 -1.53 -18.74
CA ASN A 38 14.14 -2.32 -19.91
C ASN A 38 13.42 -3.69 -19.89
N SER A 39 13.77 -4.60 -20.80
CA SER A 39 13.16 -5.94 -20.87
C SER A 39 13.31 -6.75 -19.58
N GLU A 40 14.38 -6.54 -18.82
CA GLU A 40 14.69 -7.28 -17.60
C GLU A 40 13.98 -6.69 -16.37
N SER A 41 13.84 -5.36 -16.30
CA SER A 41 13.20 -4.67 -15.18
C SER A 41 11.71 -4.37 -15.38
N ARG A 42 11.14 -4.72 -16.54
CA ARG A 42 9.72 -4.49 -16.84
C ARG A 42 8.77 -5.20 -15.86
N SER A 43 9.15 -6.37 -15.35
CA SER A 43 8.33 -7.17 -14.43
C SER A 43 8.17 -6.55 -13.04
N ILE A 44 9.13 -5.70 -12.63
CA ILE A 44 9.15 -5.00 -11.34
C ILE A 44 8.86 -3.51 -11.48
N ALA A 45 8.55 -3.02 -12.68
CA ALA A 45 8.28 -1.62 -12.91
C ALA A 45 6.89 -1.25 -12.34
N PRO A 46 6.77 -0.19 -11.52
CA PRO A 46 5.46 0.30 -11.13
C PRO A 46 4.72 0.80 -12.37
N TYR A 47 3.41 0.58 -12.42
CA TYR A 47 2.61 1.13 -13.52
C TYR A 47 2.25 2.59 -13.26
N GLU A 48 2.13 2.98 -11.99
CA GLU A 48 1.79 4.33 -11.52
C GLU A 48 2.66 4.70 -10.30
N GLY A 49 3.00 5.99 -10.17
CA GLY A 49 3.73 6.51 -9.01
C GLY A 49 3.35 7.97 -8.78
N TRP A 50 3.17 8.34 -7.52
CA TRP A 50 2.78 9.69 -7.10
C TRP A 50 3.21 9.94 -5.66
N ASP A 51 3.20 11.21 -5.23
CA ASP A 51 3.43 11.58 -3.84
C ASP A 51 2.43 12.64 -3.34
N ASN A 52 2.24 12.68 -2.02
CA ASN A 52 1.45 13.71 -1.34
C ASN A 52 2.30 14.72 -0.55
N GLY A 53 3.59 14.81 -0.87
CA GLY A 53 4.56 15.62 -0.13
C GLY A 53 5.09 15.00 1.17
N MET A 54 4.55 13.87 1.62
CA MET A 54 5.04 13.12 2.79
C MET A 54 5.37 11.67 2.46
N LEU A 55 4.50 10.99 1.70
CA LEU A 55 4.67 9.62 1.25
C LEU A 55 4.76 9.58 -0.28
N THR A 56 5.61 8.71 -0.80
CA THR A 56 5.63 8.33 -2.21
C THR A 56 4.99 6.96 -2.35
N CYS A 57 3.93 6.87 -3.16
CA CYS A 57 3.26 5.63 -3.46
C CYS A 57 3.62 5.13 -4.86
N PHE A 58 3.78 3.82 -4.94
CA PHE A 58 3.95 3.10 -6.20
C PHE A 58 2.90 2.03 -6.32
N ARG A 59 2.23 1.99 -7.48
CA ARG A 59 1.26 0.94 -7.79
C ARG A 59 1.88 -0.07 -8.73
N PHE A 60 1.90 -1.32 -8.28
CA PHE A 60 2.41 -2.47 -9.02
C PHE A 60 1.25 -3.32 -9.52
N THR A 61 1.49 -4.11 -10.56
CA THR A 61 0.50 -5.10 -11.01
C THR A 61 0.29 -6.18 -9.94
N ASP A 62 -0.96 -6.58 -9.73
CA ASP A 62 -1.35 -7.48 -8.63
C ASP A 62 -0.54 -8.78 -8.57
N ASN A 63 -0.30 -9.41 -9.73
CA ASN A 63 0.41 -10.70 -9.84
C ASN A 63 1.91 -10.56 -10.20
N GLY A 64 2.50 -9.37 -10.06
CA GLY A 64 3.91 -9.11 -10.38
C GLY A 64 4.85 -9.30 -9.18
N PRO A 65 6.13 -9.62 -9.42
CA PRO A 65 7.14 -9.61 -8.35
C PRO A 65 7.21 -8.25 -7.67
N ARG A 66 7.38 -8.24 -6.34
CA ARG A 66 7.53 -7.01 -5.56
C ARG A 66 9.01 -6.64 -5.45
N PRO A 67 9.43 -5.46 -5.94
CA PRO A 67 10.81 -5.03 -5.80
C PRO A 67 11.12 -4.60 -4.36
N VAL A 68 12.42 -4.52 -4.06
CA VAL A 68 12.93 -3.74 -2.92
C VAL A 68 13.15 -2.31 -3.39
N LEU A 69 12.71 -1.33 -2.60
CA LEU A 69 12.85 0.08 -2.92
C LEU A 69 14.07 0.68 -2.23
N TYR A 70 14.88 1.40 -3.01
CA TYR A 70 15.98 2.22 -2.54
C TYR A 70 15.71 3.68 -2.90
N GLN A 71 16.11 4.59 -2.03
CA GLN A 71 16.11 6.02 -2.33
C GLN A 71 17.53 6.47 -2.65
N VAL A 72 17.65 7.30 -3.69
CA VAL A 72 18.92 7.93 -4.07
C VAL A 72 19.05 9.24 -3.31
N LEU A 73 20.14 9.39 -2.54
CA LEU A 73 20.46 10.58 -1.78
C LEU A 73 21.05 11.69 -2.70
N PRO A 74 21.15 12.95 -2.23
CA PRO A 74 21.71 14.04 -3.03
C PRO A 74 23.16 13.83 -3.48
N ASP A 75 23.92 12.98 -2.79
CA ASP A 75 25.29 12.60 -3.15
C ASP A 75 25.36 11.44 -4.17
N GLY A 76 24.20 10.91 -4.58
CA GLY A 76 24.07 9.81 -5.54
C GLY A 76 24.16 8.42 -4.92
N THR A 77 24.35 8.29 -3.61
CA THR A 77 24.34 6.99 -2.93
C THR A 77 22.91 6.49 -2.69
N GLU A 78 22.76 5.17 -2.60
CA GLU A 78 21.47 4.53 -2.33
C GLU A 78 21.34 4.13 -0.86
N THR A 79 20.15 4.31 -0.30
CA THR A 79 19.79 3.75 1.00
C THR A 79 18.43 3.07 0.93
N LEU A 80 18.21 2.08 1.81
CA LEU A 80 16.97 1.33 1.87
C LEU A 80 15.82 2.26 2.28
N ALA A 81 14.74 2.27 1.51
CA ALA A 81 13.54 3.01 1.86
C ALA A 81 12.75 2.23 2.92
N ASP A 82 12.26 2.94 3.94
CA ASP A 82 11.23 2.40 4.82
C ASP A 82 9.90 2.37 4.05
N ALA A 83 9.35 1.17 3.86
CA ALA A 83 8.23 0.95 2.98
C ALA A 83 7.24 -0.05 3.58
N HIS A 84 5.95 0.25 3.39
CA HIS A 84 4.85 -0.64 3.73
C HIS A 84 4.00 -0.94 2.49
N ASN A 85 3.48 -2.16 2.40
CA ASN A 85 2.54 -2.54 1.35
C ASN A 85 1.12 -2.37 1.88
N GLU A 86 0.37 -1.45 1.28
CA GLU A 86 -1.06 -1.30 1.56
C GLU A 86 -1.87 -2.40 0.86
N GLN A 87 -2.93 -2.87 1.53
CA GLN A 87 -3.84 -3.93 1.04
C GLN A 87 -5.18 -3.36 0.60
#